data_AF-A0AAV4CGM4-F1
#
_entry.id   AF-A0AAV4CGM4-F1
#
_cell.length_a   1.000
_cell.length_b   1.000
_cell.length_c   1.000
_cell.angle_alpha   90.00
_cell.angle_beta   90.00
_cell.angle_gamma   90.00
#
_symmetry.space_group_name_H-M   'P 1'
#
loop_
_entity.id
_entity.type
_entity.pdbx_description
1 polymer ?
#
loop_
_entity_poly.entity_id
_entity_poly.type
_entity_poly.pdbx_seq_one_letter_code
_entity_poly.pdbx_strand_id
1 'polypeptide(L)'
;MGFYRAGTREMLQGFRHPLPAKVIYLWMLIMYYFSAWRGHIFTLKLQKVVRNPSSVKITRPHLQLCLLLHEHCQAPPRSQLRAAVKAGKETALHVSPMPQKLQCRLQDAQSFCDRGKEAKMASEIQQYETNFEAYDFIALKIYDVHGYEKGRFVSRQKMHDIMKRGLGLDGGMCFYGVKGQPVEHPAFRKDVDFANFRLMPILSTLKPCLIKSEHGDYKTASVLCRLIRHDGTLEMSTPREVTLGALQRLESEFGLKIKSTFEAEFNIIDQRTGKALAHVMKSCSVTAVQNAQALLMSLTKAMSEIGVKMDTVASEHGPGQFEMNFDVTEGIEAADMAAEFKVASYVFLKSKGYDASFMTRLYPDQGCANGFHFNFSLWDSNGRNVFADPKDPYKLSSFGRHWLAGMLAHAPAMTAICSPTINCYRRICTPYAPSYVNWSPENRESTFRLKTEPGNNVFIENRIPSSLCNTHLVLACTLVAGMDGVRRQLPLPEPLETSKVLPSTLDKALAVLEADTILSDALGKKFVNMFVHNKRTFELEEFKGFENLSDEDLLAKEKEYYYEYF
;
A
#
# COMPACT_ATOMS: atom_id res chain seq x y z
N MET A 1 -31.31 6.33 22.86
CA MET A 1 -32.41 5.32 22.85
C MET A 1 -33.54 5.64 21.85
N GLY A 2 -33.32 6.46 20.80
CA GLY A 2 -34.35 6.77 19.79
C GLY A 2 -34.22 6.04 18.44
N PHE A 3 -33.04 5.50 18.09
CA PHE A 3 -32.78 4.97 16.74
C PHE A 3 -32.83 3.44 16.59
N TYR A 4 -33.01 2.69 17.68
CA TYR A 4 -33.04 1.21 17.64
C TYR A 4 -34.44 0.59 17.66
N ARG A 5 -35.51 1.40 17.74
CA ARG A 5 -36.91 0.91 17.81
C ARG A 5 -37.70 0.96 16.50
N ALA A 6 -37.18 1.60 15.45
CA ALA A 6 -37.89 1.72 14.16
C ALA A 6 -37.49 0.61 13.15
N GLY A 7 -36.19 0.31 13.01
CA GLY A 7 -35.69 -0.59 11.95
C GLY A 7 -36.05 -2.08 12.10
N THR A 8 -36.44 -2.55 13.29
CA THR A 8 -36.82 -3.96 13.51
C THR A 8 -38.30 -4.24 13.25
N ARG A 9 -39.14 -3.21 13.17
CA ARG A 9 -40.59 -3.38 12.91
C ARG A 9 -40.94 -3.37 11.43
N GLU A 10 -40.21 -2.63 10.60
CA GLU A 10 -40.42 -2.59 9.14
C GLU A 10 -39.82 -3.81 8.41
N MET A 11 -38.73 -4.38 8.94
CA MET A 11 -38.06 -5.54 8.31
C MET A 11 -38.88 -6.85 8.41
N LEU A 12 -39.83 -6.92 9.35
CA LEU A 12 -40.67 -8.12 9.57
C LEU A 12 -42.03 -8.07 8.86
N GLN A 13 -42.38 -6.96 8.19
CA GLN A 13 -43.62 -6.86 7.42
C GLN A 13 -43.48 -7.23 5.93
N GLY A 14 -42.26 -7.42 5.43
CA GLY A 14 -41.98 -7.71 4.02
C GLY A 14 -42.00 -9.18 3.60
N PHE A 15 -42.04 -10.14 4.54
CA PHE A 15 -41.99 -11.57 4.21
C PHE A 15 -43.39 -12.19 4.25
N ARG A 16 -44.02 -12.36 3.07
CA ARG A 16 -45.33 -13.02 2.92
C ARG A 16 -45.30 -14.55 3.01
N HIS A 17 -44.17 -15.17 3.36
CA HIS A 17 -44.10 -16.61 3.67
C HIS A 17 -43.15 -16.89 4.84
N PRO A 18 -43.48 -17.84 5.75
CA PRO A 18 -42.62 -18.19 6.88
C PRO A 18 -41.34 -18.86 6.40
N LEU A 19 -40.18 -18.26 6.71
CA LEU A 19 -38.88 -18.89 6.51
C LEU A 19 -38.77 -20.16 7.40
N PRO A 20 -38.16 -21.26 6.91
CA PRO A 20 -37.98 -22.47 7.70
C PRO A 20 -37.19 -22.16 8.99
N ALA A 21 -37.60 -22.74 10.13
CA ALA A 21 -36.98 -22.52 11.44
C ALA A 21 -35.44 -22.70 11.45
N LYS A 22 -34.90 -23.53 10.54
CA LYS A 22 -33.45 -23.72 10.34
C LYS A 22 -32.72 -22.47 9.84
N VAL A 23 -33.37 -21.63 9.03
CA VAL A 23 -32.79 -20.39 8.48
C VAL A 23 -32.75 -19.29 9.54
N ILE A 24 -33.80 -19.20 10.36
CA ILE A 24 -33.86 -18.29 11.51
C ILE A 24 -32.79 -18.67 12.55
N TYR A 25 -32.62 -19.97 12.81
CA TYR A 25 -31.60 -20.48 13.74
C TYR A 25 -30.17 -20.20 13.25
N LEU A 26 -29.90 -20.34 11.95
CA LEU A 26 -28.61 -20.04 11.34
C LEU A 26 -28.29 -18.54 11.40
N TRP A 27 -29.29 -17.67 11.15
CA TRP A 27 -29.15 -16.22 11.27
C TRP A 27 -28.90 -15.77 12.73
N MET A 28 -29.56 -16.40 13.70
CA MET A 28 -29.33 -16.13 15.12
C MET A 28 -27.93 -16.57 15.58
N LEU A 29 -27.41 -17.69 15.05
CA LEU A 29 -26.03 -18.14 15.28
C LEU A 29 -25.00 -17.18 14.69
N ILE A 30 -25.23 -16.65 13.49
CA ILE A 30 -24.35 -15.66 12.85
C ILE A 30 -24.33 -14.36 13.64
N MET A 31 -25.48 -13.86 14.10
CA MET A 31 -25.58 -12.65 14.93
C MET A 31 -24.92 -12.85 16.32
N TYR A 32 -25.06 -14.04 16.91
CA TYR A 32 -24.39 -14.40 18.16
C TYR A 32 -22.86 -14.42 17.99
N TYR A 33 -22.35 -15.01 16.90
CA TYR A 33 -20.92 -15.02 16.57
C TYR A 33 -20.36 -13.63 16.27
N PHE A 34 -21.10 -12.77 15.58
CA PHE A 34 -20.69 -11.37 15.36
C PHE A 34 -20.60 -10.57 16.67
N SER A 35 -21.47 -10.86 17.66
CA SER A 35 -21.38 -10.27 18.99
C SER A 35 -20.22 -10.83 19.83
N ALA A 36 -19.88 -12.11 19.65
CA ALA A 36 -18.80 -12.80 20.36
C ALA A 36 -17.40 -12.54 19.78
N TRP A 37 -17.30 -12.19 18.49
CA TRP A 37 -16.02 -11.88 17.83
C TRP A 37 -15.38 -10.58 18.35
N ARG A 38 -16.17 -9.62 18.85
CA ARG A 38 -15.66 -8.45 19.60
C ARG A 38 -15.10 -8.80 21.00
N GLY A 39 -15.22 -10.05 21.45
CA GLY A 39 -14.71 -10.54 22.73
C GLY A 39 -13.33 -11.22 22.68
N HIS A 40 -12.71 -11.39 21.51
CA HIS A 40 -11.46 -12.15 21.36
C HIS A 40 -10.17 -11.49 21.89
N ILE A 41 -10.25 -10.29 22.49
CA ILE A 41 -9.13 -9.71 23.26
C ILE A 41 -9.16 -10.11 24.75
N PHE A 42 -10.24 -10.72 25.26
CA PHE A 42 -10.36 -11.03 26.69
C PHE A 42 -9.98 -12.46 27.10
N THR A 43 -9.81 -13.39 26.16
CA THR A 43 -9.64 -14.82 26.48
C THR A 43 -8.21 -15.24 26.83
N LEU A 44 -7.19 -14.39 26.57
CA LEU A 44 -5.79 -14.71 26.89
C LEU A 44 -5.34 -14.29 28.29
N LYS A 45 -6.15 -13.56 29.07
CA LYS A 45 -5.83 -13.19 30.48
C LYS A 45 -6.57 -14.00 31.55
N LEU A 46 -7.49 -14.90 31.18
CA LEU A 46 -8.28 -15.68 32.14
C LEU A 46 -7.69 -17.07 32.48
N GLN A 47 -6.70 -17.56 31.75
CA GLN A 47 -6.06 -18.85 32.07
C GLN A 47 -5.20 -18.84 33.36
N LYS A 48 -4.98 -17.67 34.00
CA LYS A 48 -4.28 -17.58 35.30
C LYS A 48 -5.18 -17.31 36.52
N VAL A 49 -6.49 -17.15 36.35
CA VAL A 49 -7.41 -16.82 37.48
C VAL A 49 -8.77 -17.51 37.33
N VAL A 50 -8.85 -18.84 37.38
CA VAL A 50 -10.06 -19.55 37.84
C VAL A 50 -9.66 -20.92 38.41
N ARG A 51 -9.47 -21.00 39.73
CA ARG A 51 -9.39 -22.27 40.49
C ARG A 51 -10.67 -22.54 41.31
N ASN A 52 -11.79 -21.84 41.05
CA ASN A 52 -13.05 -22.08 41.76
C ASN A 52 -14.28 -21.65 40.90
N PRO A 53 -15.23 -22.55 40.55
CA PRO A 53 -16.25 -22.29 39.52
C PRO A 53 -17.61 -21.75 40.03
N SER A 54 -17.66 -21.03 41.16
CA SER A 54 -18.93 -20.65 41.79
C SER A 54 -19.09 -19.14 42.01
N SER A 55 -19.13 -18.36 40.91
CA SER A 55 -19.95 -17.13 40.75
C SER A 55 -19.52 -16.33 39.51
N VAL A 56 -20.41 -16.14 38.53
CA VAL A 56 -20.21 -15.19 37.42
C VAL A 56 -21.28 -14.10 37.51
N LYS A 57 -20.86 -12.83 37.52
CA LYS A 57 -21.78 -11.67 37.58
C LYS A 57 -22.39 -11.40 36.20
N ILE A 58 -23.72 -11.32 36.13
CA ILE A 58 -24.48 -11.08 34.89
C ILE A 58 -25.17 -9.71 34.97
N THR A 59 -24.98 -8.88 33.95
CA THR A 59 -25.56 -7.52 33.89
C THR A 59 -27.00 -7.51 33.35
N ARG A 60 -27.77 -6.44 33.61
CA ARG A 60 -29.19 -6.28 33.22
C ARG A 60 -29.52 -6.56 31.73
N PRO A 61 -28.66 -6.21 30.75
CA PRO A 61 -28.89 -6.54 29.34
C PRO A 61 -28.86 -8.05 29.06
N HIS A 62 -28.01 -8.81 29.76
CA HIS A 62 -27.91 -10.26 29.62
C HIS A 62 -29.15 -10.98 30.15
N LEU A 63 -29.76 -10.48 31.23
CA LEU A 63 -31.04 -10.99 31.77
C LEU A 63 -32.22 -10.79 30.78
N GLN A 64 -32.22 -9.71 29.99
CA GLN A 64 -33.23 -9.49 28.94
C GLN A 64 -33.04 -10.44 27.75
N LEU A 65 -31.80 -10.80 27.41
CA LEU A 65 -31.49 -11.79 26.38
C LEU A 65 -31.91 -13.21 26.80
N CYS A 66 -31.71 -13.58 28.08
CA CYS A 66 -32.18 -14.86 28.62
C CYS A 66 -33.71 -15.01 28.64
N LEU A 67 -34.46 -13.91 28.81
CA LEU A 67 -35.94 -13.91 28.74
C LEU A 67 -36.46 -14.14 27.32
N LEU A 68 -35.73 -13.69 26.29
CA LEU A 68 -36.05 -13.93 24.87
C LEU A 68 -35.77 -15.38 24.46
N LEU A 69 -34.84 -16.07 25.12
CA LEU A 69 -34.40 -17.43 24.80
C LEU A 69 -35.09 -18.53 25.63
N HIS A 70 -36.11 -18.16 26.42
CA HIS A 70 -36.73 -19.04 27.43
C HIS A 70 -37.38 -20.33 26.87
N GLU A 71 -37.67 -20.41 25.57
CA GLU A 71 -38.31 -21.60 24.99
C GLU A 71 -37.35 -22.74 24.61
N HIS A 72 -36.03 -22.54 24.68
CA HIS A 72 -35.05 -23.54 24.20
C HIS A 72 -33.92 -23.88 25.18
N CYS A 73 -33.93 -23.31 26.38
CA CYS A 73 -33.05 -23.72 27.47
C CYS A 73 -33.90 -23.98 28.71
N GLN A 74 -33.65 -25.06 29.46
CA GLN A 74 -34.25 -25.32 30.77
C GLN A 74 -33.80 -24.25 31.78
N ALA A 75 -34.36 -23.04 31.67
CA ALA A 75 -34.15 -21.93 32.56
C ALA A 75 -35.24 -21.94 33.66
N PRO A 76 -34.96 -21.42 34.86
CA PRO A 76 -35.95 -21.36 35.93
C PRO A 76 -37.21 -20.57 35.52
N PRO A 77 -38.36 -20.81 36.18
CA PRO A 77 -39.66 -20.29 35.76
C PRO A 77 -39.68 -18.77 35.52
N ARG A 78 -40.36 -18.32 34.45
CA ARG A 78 -40.53 -16.89 34.07
C ARG A 78 -40.94 -15.98 35.24
N SER A 79 -41.65 -16.50 36.23
CA SER A 79 -42.04 -15.77 37.45
C SER A 79 -40.84 -15.39 38.34
N GLN A 80 -39.85 -16.27 38.50
CA GLN A 80 -38.64 -16.00 39.30
C GLN A 80 -37.72 -14.96 38.63
N LEU A 81 -37.54 -15.03 37.31
CA LEU A 81 -36.73 -14.07 36.56
C LEU A 81 -37.34 -12.66 36.58
N ARG A 82 -38.67 -12.55 36.48
CA ARG A 82 -39.37 -11.24 36.59
C ARG A 82 -39.27 -10.65 38.00
N ALA A 83 -39.32 -11.48 39.04
CA ALA A 83 -39.16 -11.05 40.43
C ALA A 83 -37.74 -10.51 40.71
N ALA A 84 -36.70 -11.20 40.22
CA ALA A 84 -35.31 -10.77 40.36
C ALA A 84 -35.02 -9.41 39.69
N VAL A 85 -35.55 -9.20 38.48
CA VAL A 85 -35.42 -7.94 37.73
C VAL A 85 -36.14 -6.77 38.42
N LYS A 86 -37.25 -7.05 39.13
CA LYS A 86 -38.05 -6.03 39.84
C LYS A 86 -37.46 -5.69 41.22
N ALA A 87 -36.75 -6.63 41.86
CA ALA A 87 -36.18 -6.46 43.20
C ALA A 87 -34.73 -5.92 43.22
N GLY A 88 -34.07 -5.80 42.07
CA GLY A 88 -32.70 -5.26 41.99
C GLY A 88 -31.61 -6.11 42.64
N LYS A 89 -31.90 -7.38 43.00
CA LYS A 89 -30.93 -8.28 43.64
C LYS A 89 -30.26 -9.21 42.62
N GLU A 90 -28.93 -9.32 42.71
CA GLU A 90 -28.12 -10.29 41.97
C GLU A 90 -28.59 -11.71 42.32
N THR A 91 -28.83 -12.57 41.32
CA THR A 91 -29.25 -13.96 41.51
C THR A 91 -28.28 -14.89 40.78
N ALA A 92 -27.72 -15.87 41.49
CA ALA A 92 -26.87 -16.89 40.89
C ALA A 92 -27.73 -17.89 40.09
N LEU A 93 -27.47 -18.01 38.79
CA LEU A 93 -28.10 -19.00 37.92
C LEU A 93 -27.11 -20.13 37.66
N HIS A 94 -27.49 -21.37 38.00
CA HIS A 94 -26.77 -22.55 37.55
C HIS A 94 -27.09 -22.82 36.08
N VAL A 95 -26.10 -22.63 35.21
CA VAL A 95 -26.18 -23.01 33.80
C VAL A 95 -25.69 -24.45 33.69
N SER A 96 -26.57 -25.36 33.26
CA SER A 96 -26.16 -26.74 32.97
C SER A 96 -25.23 -26.77 31.74
N PRO A 97 -24.20 -27.63 31.71
CA PRO A 97 -23.31 -27.75 30.56
C PRO A 97 -24.11 -28.09 29.29
N MET A 98 -23.65 -27.53 28.16
CA MET A 98 -24.29 -27.68 26.85
C MET A 98 -24.44 -29.19 26.52
N PRO A 99 -25.60 -29.66 26.02
CA PRO A 99 -25.80 -31.07 25.72
C PRO A 99 -24.73 -31.58 24.75
N GLN A 100 -24.13 -32.72 25.05
CA GLN A 100 -22.98 -33.29 24.33
C GLN A 100 -23.22 -33.44 22.81
N LYS A 101 -24.47 -33.69 22.40
CA LYS A 101 -24.89 -33.74 20.99
C LYS A 101 -24.76 -32.39 20.25
N LEU A 102 -24.91 -31.26 20.95
CA LEU A 102 -24.76 -29.93 20.37
C LEU A 102 -23.28 -29.53 20.26
N GLN A 103 -22.46 -29.93 21.24
CA GLN A 103 -21.00 -29.79 21.17
C GLN A 103 -20.40 -30.54 19.99
N CYS A 104 -20.83 -31.79 19.77
CA CYS A 104 -20.41 -32.59 18.62
C CYS A 104 -20.74 -31.89 17.29
N ARG A 105 -21.97 -31.38 17.13
CA ARG A 105 -22.39 -30.70 15.90
C ARG A 105 -21.65 -29.38 15.64
N LEU A 106 -21.27 -28.66 16.69
CA LEU A 106 -20.45 -27.45 16.58
C LEU A 106 -19.01 -27.81 16.17
N GLN A 107 -18.43 -28.86 16.77
CA GLN A 107 -17.12 -29.39 16.37
C GLN A 107 -17.13 -29.90 14.92
N ASP A 108 -18.22 -30.53 14.48
CA ASP A 108 -18.39 -31.00 13.09
C ASP A 108 -18.50 -29.83 12.10
N ALA A 109 -19.24 -28.77 12.45
CA ALA A 109 -19.37 -27.57 11.63
C ALA A 109 -18.06 -26.77 11.55
N GLN A 110 -17.35 -26.67 12.67
CA GLN A 110 -16.06 -25.98 12.75
C GLN A 110 -14.99 -26.75 11.97
N SER A 111 -14.91 -28.07 12.15
CA SER A 111 -14.04 -28.94 11.35
C SER A 111 -14.40 -28.96 9.86
N PHE A 112 -15.67 -28.80 9.48
CA PHE A 112 -16.08 -28.65 8.08
C PHE A 112 -15.63 -27.32 7.48
N CYS A 113 -15.78 -26.21 8.20
CA CYS A 113 -15.26 -24.90 7.79
C CYS A 113 -13.73 -24.90 7.70
N ASP A 114 -13.05 -25.54 8.65
CA ASP A 114 -11.59 -25.62 8.67
C ASP A 114 -11.08 -26.50 7.52
N ARG A 115 -11.70 -27.67 7.27
CA ARG A 115 -11.42 -28.51 6.09
C ARG A 115 -11.68 -27.78 4.77
N GLY A 116 -12.73 -26.96 4.69
CA GLY A 116 -13.02 -26.15 3.50
C GLY A 116 -11.97 -25.06 3.24
N LYS A 117 -11.45 -24.44 4.31
CA LYS A 117 -10.35 -23.48 4.22
C LYS A 117 -9.02 -24.15 3.88
N GLU A 118 -8.73 -25.29 4.49
CA GLU A 118 -7.54 -26.11 4.21
C GLU A 118 -7.56 -26.64 2.79
N ALA A 119 -8.69 -27.13 2.28
CA ALA A 119 -8.81 -27.61 0.90
C ALA A 119 -8.67 -26.47 -0.12
N LYS A 120 -9.24 -25.29 0.16
CA LYS A 120 -9.07 -24.11 -0.69
C LYS A 120 -7.61 -23.64 -0.70
N MET A 121 -7.00 -23.53 0.47
CA MET A 121 -5.59 -23.16 0.63
C MET A 121 -4.66 -24.20 -0.01
N ALA A 122 -4.95 -25.49 0.11
CA ALA A 122 -4.21 -26.56 -0.55
C ALA A 122 -4.37 -26.52 -2.07
N SER A 123 -5.57 -26.21 -2.59
CA SER A 123 -5.80 -26.07 -4.03
C SER A 123 -5.11 -24.82 -4.62
N GLU A 124 -5.09 -23.70 -3.88
CA GLU A 124 -4.37 -22.49 -4.25
C GLU A 124 -2.85 -22.74 -4.19
N ILE A 125 -2.34 -23.35 -3.12
CA ILE A 125 -0.94 -23.78 -3.00
C ILE A 125 -0.56 -24.71 -4.17
N GLN A 126 -1.39 -25.70 -4.51
CA GLN A 126 -1.12 -26.64 -5.59
C GLN A 126 -1.13 -25.98 -6.98
N GLN A 127 -1.99 -24.97 -7.20
CA GLN A 127 -2.03 -24.16 -8.42
C GLN A 127 -0.79 -23.26 -8.56
N TYR A 128 -0.23 -22.77 -7.44
CA TYR A 128 0.98 -21.94 -7.44
C TYR A 128 2.28 -22.75 -7.43
N GLU A 129 2.28 -23.93 -6.80
CA GLU A 129 3.39 -24.90 -6.84
C GLU A 129 3.67 -25.42 -8.26
N THR A 130 2.66 -25.39 -9.16
CA THR A 130 2.81 -25.87 -10.55
C THR A 130 3.39 -24.85 -11.53
N ASN A 131 3.50 -23.56 -11.18
CA ASN A 131 3.88 -22.51 -12.15
C ASN A 131 5.38 -22.19 -12.19
N PHE A 132 6.14 -22.39 -11.10
CA PHE A 132 7.57 -22.03 -11.12
C PHE A 132 8.45 -23.05 -11.84
N GLU A 133 7.97 -24.30 -12.00
CA GLU A 133 8.68 -25.37 -12.72
C GLU A 133 8.87 -25.09 -14.21
N ALA A 134 8.13 -24.13 -14.76
CA ALA A 134 8.28 -23.69 -16.15
C ALA A 134 9.53 -22.83 -16.39
N TYR A 135 10.24 -22.42 -15.34
CA TYR A 135 11.39 -21.51 -15.39
C TYR A 135 12.64 -22.20 -14.85
N ASP A 136 13.79 -21.90 -15.43
CA ASP A 136 15.08 -22.43 -14.99
C ASP A 136 15.64 -21.67 -13.78
N PHE A 137 15.43 -20.36 -13.77
CA PHE A 137 15.88 -19.46 -12.71
C PHE A 137 14.81 -18.47 -12.30
N ILE A 138 14.80 -18.12 -11.01
CA ILE A 138 13.79 -17.26 -10.39
C ILE A 138 14.50 -16.20 -9.55
N ALA A 139 14.19 -14.93 -9.81
CA ALA A 139 14.59 -13.80 -8.98
C ALA A 139 13.63 -13.65 -7.79
N LEU A 140 14.12 -13.95 -6.60
CA LEU A 140 13.44 -13.68 -5.34
C LEU A 140 13.76 -12.25 -4.93
N LYS A 141 12.77 -11.36 -4.89
CA LYS A 141 13.02 -9.93 -4.71
C LYS A 141 12.12 -9.24 -3.69
N ILE A 142 12.66 -8.20 -3.09
CA ILE A 142 11.97 -7.14 -2.32
C ILE A 142 12.41 -5.79 -2.86
N TYR A 143 11.69 -4.72 -2.49
CA TYR A 143 12.11 -3.35 -2.79
C TYR A 143 12.64 -2.67 -1.53
N ASP A 144 13.79 -2.03 -1.62
CA ASP A 144 14.39 -1.22 -0.54
C ASP A 144 13.77 0.18 -0.45
N VAL A 145 14.22 1.00 0.50
CA VAL A 145 13.71 2.38 0.67
C VAL A 145 13.95 3.31 -0.52
N HIS A 146 14.87 2.97 -1.42
CA HIS A 146 15.14 3.70 -2.66
C HIS A 146 14.29 3.19 -3.84
N GLY A 147 13.55 2.09 -3.65
CA GLY A 147 12.76 1.44 -4.69
C GLY A 147 13.59 0.49 -5.56
N TYR A 148 14.79 0.09 -5.12
CA TYR A 148 15.63 -0.86 -5.84
C TYR A 148 15.29 -2.30 -5.46
N GLU A 149 15.43 -3.20 -6.44
CA GLU A 149 15.28 -4.62 -6.21
C GLU A 149 16.46 -5.17 -5.42
N LYS A 150 16.17 -5.81 -4.28
CA LYS A 150 17.13 -6.53 -3.47
C LYS A 150 16.68 -7.97 -3.34
N GLY A 151 17.62 -8.92 -3.35
CA GLY A 151 17.24 -10.32 -3.35
C GLY A 151 18.31 -11.31 -3.78
N ARG A 152 17.85 -12.40 -4.37
CA ARG A 152 18.67 -13.53 -4.82
C ARG A 152 18.10 -14.11 -6.11
N PHE A 153 18.99 -14.42 -7.05
CA PHE A 153 18.65 -15.19 -8.24
C PHE A 153 18.99 -16.66 -8.00
N VAL A 154 17.99 -17.54 -8.11
CA VAL A 154 18.14 -18.95 -7.73
C VAL A 154 17.69 -19.89 -8.84
N SER A 155 18.31 -21.07 -8.92
CA SER A 155 17.81 -22.15 -9.77
C SER A 155 16.47 -22.68 -9.22
N ARG A 156 15.56 -23.07 -10.12
CA ARG A 156 14.27 -23.70 -9.77
C ARG A 156 14.40 -24.86 -8.78
N GLN A 157 15.51 -25.60 -8.84
CA GLN A 157 15.77 -26.75 -7.98
C GLN A 157 15.75 -26.40 -6.47
N LYS A 158 16.00 -25.13 -6.12
CA LYS A 158 15.97 -24.67 -4.72
C LYS A 158 14.58 -24.23 -4.25
N MET A 159 13.61 -24.02 -5.15
CA MET A 159 12.34 -23.39 -4.79
C MET A 159 11.54 -24.20 -3.78
N HIS A 160 11.49 -25.53 -3.89
CA HIS A 160 10.80 -26.36 -2.90
C HIS A 160 11.36 -26.22 -1.48
N ASP A 161 12.66 -26.07 -1.31
CA ASP A 161 13.28 -25.84 0.00
C ASP A 161 13.02 -24.40 0.48
N ILE A 162 13.14 -23.43 -0.42
CA ILE A 162 12.90 -22.01 -0.14
C ILE A 162 11.45 -21.75 0.28
N MET A 163 10.47 -22.40 -0.34
CA MET A 163 9.06 -22.28 0.07
C MET A 163 8.81 -22.80 1.49
N LYS A 164 9.59 -23.81 1.94
CA LYS A 164 9.45 -24.40 3.27
C LYS A 164 10.20 -23.61 4.34
N ARG A 165 11.42 -23.18 4.02
CA ARG A 165 12.37 -22.65 5.02
C ARG A 165 12.68 -21.17 4.83
N GLY A 166 12.48 -20.64 3.63
CA GLY A 166 12.94 -19.33 3.21
C GLY A 166 14.42 -19.33 2.82
N LEU A 167 14.85 -18.27 2.16
CA LEU A 167 16.25 -18.03 1.81
C LEU A 167 16.84 -16.91 2.66
N GLY A 168 18.07 -17.06 3.16
CA GLY A 168 18.71 -16.02 3.96
C GLY A 168 18.97 -14.73 3.17
N LEU A 169 18.52 -13.60 3.71
CA LEU A 169 18.86 -12.25 3.27
C LEU A 169 19.17 -11.38 4.49
N ASP A 170 20.18 -10.50 4.39
CA ASP A 170 20.48 -9.55 5.48
C ASP A 170 19.23 -8.71 5.81
N GLY A 171 18.82 -8.72 7.08
CA GLY A 171 17.67 -7.97 7.56
C GLY A 171 17.80 -6.45 7.36
N GLY A 172 19.03 -5.94 7.30
CA GLY A 172 19.33 -4.52 7.03
C GLY A 172 19.26 -4.12 5.57
N MET A 173 19.19 -5.08 4.64
CA MET A 173 19.33 -4.83 3.21
C MET A 173 18.33 -3.82 2.64
N CYS A 174 17.16 -3.70 3.28
CA CYS A 174 16.11 -2.75 2.89
C CYS A 174 16.49 -1.28 3.11
N PHE A 175 17.55 -0.99 3.87
CA PHE A 175 17.92 0.37 4.28
C PHE A 175 19.36 0.75 3.93
N TYR A 176 20.03 -0.02 3.07
CA TYR A 176 21.36 0.33 2.59
C TYR A 176 21.30 1.65 1.82
N GLY A 177 22.43 2.38 1.77
CA GLY A 177 22.55 3.59 0.96
C GLY A 177 22.33 3.33 -0.53
N VAL A 178 22.15 4.41 -1.30
CA VAL A 178 21.88 4.35 -2.75
C VAL A 178 22.93 3.51 -3.51
N LYS A 179 24.20 3.59 -3.13
CA LYS A 179 25.31 2.82 -3.74
C LYS A 179 25.51 1.44 -3.08
N GLY A 180 24.55 0.99 -2.27
CA GLY A 180 24.62 -0.27 -1.52
C GLY A 180 25.51 -0.22 -0.28
N GLN A 181 25.78 0.97 0.27
CA GLN A 181 26.55 1.08 1.52
C GLN A 181 25.74 0.50 2.70
N PRO A 182 26.33 -0.38 3.53
CA PRO A 182 25.64 -0.92 4.70
C PRO A 182 25.40 0.17 5.74
N VAL A 183 24.29 0.08 6.48
CA VAL A 183 24.02 1.03 7.57
C VAL A 183 24.75 0.64 8.83
N GLU A 184 25.80 1.38 9.17
CA GLU A 184 26.59 1.12 10.38
C GLU A 184 26.11 1.88 11.62
N HIS A 185 25.10 2.73 11.47
CA HIS A 185 24.71 3.67 12.52
C HIS A 185 24.24 2.96 13.81
N PRO A 186 24.65 3.44 14.99
CA PRO A 186 24.30 2.81 16.27
C PRO A 186 22.79 2.63 16.50
N ALA A 187 21.95 3.53 15.97
CA ALA A 187 20.48 3.38 16.06
C ALA A 187 19.93 2.22 15.21
N PHE A 188 20.68 1.74 14.21
CA PHE A 188 20.31 0.59 13.37
C PHE A 188 20.74 -0.71 14.03
N ARG A 189 21.90 -0.72 14.69
CA ARG A 189 22.46 -1.95 15.28
C ARG A 189 21.51 -2.66 16.24
N LYS A 190 20.71 -1.90 16.99
CA LYS A 190 19.79 -2.47 17.99
C LYS A 190 18.53 -3.08 17.36
N ASP A 191 18.04 -2.50 16.26
CA ASP A 191 16.74 -2.85 15.67
C ASP A 191 16.84 -3.69 14.39
N VAL A 192 18.00 -3.65 13.73
CA VAL A 192 18.24 -4.34 12.47
C VAL A 192 18.74 -5.75 12.70
N ASP A 193 19.54 -5.99 13.76
CA ASP A 193 20.23 -7.26 14.02
C ASP A 193 20.71 -7.88 12.71
N PHE A 194 21.94 -7.56 12.27
CA PHE A 194 22.55 -7.98 10.99
C PHE A 194 22.55 -9.50 10.69
N ALA A 195 21.84 -10.27 11.50
CA ALA A 195 21.34 -11.57 11.19
C ALA A 195 20.50 -11.61 9.89
N ASN A 196 20.45 -12.81 9.32
CA ASN A 196 19.69 -13.07 8.10
C ASN A 196 18.22 -13.29 8.41
N PHE A 197 17.35 -12.48 7.81
CA PHE A 197 15.93 -12.80 7.75
C PHE A 197 15.66 -13.81 6.63
N ARG A 198 14.50 -14.46 6.72
CA ARG A 198 14.07 -15.49 5.77
C ARG A 198 13.22 -14.82 4.70
N LEU A 199 13.77 -14.76 3.50
CA LEU A 199 13.10 -14.33 2.27
C LEU A 199 12.11 -15.42 1.84
N MET A 200 10.82 -15.14 2.00
CA MET A 200 9.71 -16.05 1.70
C MET A 200 8.96 -15.59 0.44
N PRO A 201 8.87 -16.41 -0.62
CA PRO A 201 8.20 -16.01 -1.86
C PRO A 201 6.69 -15.89 -1.70
N ILE A 202 6.11 -14.90 -2.35
CA ILE A 202 4.66 -14.71 -2.51
C ILE A 202 4.28 -15.21 -3.89
N LEU A 203 3.95 -16.50 -4.02
CA LEU A 203 3.81 -17.15 -5.34
C LEU A 203 2.71 -16.54 -6.23
N SER A 204 1.72 -15.86 -5.65
CA SER A 204 0.72 -15.12 -6.43
C SER A 204 1.31 -13.94 -7.22
N THR A 205 2.55 -13.56 -6.96
CA THR A 205 3.30 -12.51 -7.66
C THR A 205 4.32 -13.07 -8.66
N LEU A 206 4.40 -14.40 -8.80
CA LEU A 206 5.32 -15.05 -9.75
C LEU A 206 4.94 -14.69 -11.17
N LYS A 207 5.90 -14.15 -11.93
CA LYS A 207 5.72 -13.74 -13.32
C LYS A 207 7.03 -13.88 -14.11
N PRO A 208 6.98 -14.01 -15.45
CA PRO A 208 8.17 -13.89 -16.29
C PRO A 208 8.92 -12.58 -16.00
N CYS A 209 10.24 -12.55 -16.15
CA CYS A 209 11.03 -11.32 -16.06
C CYS A 209 11.91 -11.13 -17.30
N LEU A 210 12.46 -9.93 -17.47
CA LEU A 210 13.27 -9.58 -18.65
C LEU A 210 14.76 -9.93 -18.52
N ILE A 211 15.17 -10.52 -17.39
CA ILE A 211 16.54 -10.99 -17.21
C ILE A 211 16.76 -12.17 -18.17
N LYS A 212 17.61 -12.00 -19.18
CA LYS A 212 17.95 -13.06 -20.14
C LYS A 212 19.43 -13.40 -20.04
N SER A 213 19.77 -14.67 -20.24
CA SER A 213 21.15 -15.05 -20.52
C SER A 213 21.57 -14.50 -21.87
N GLU A 214 22.86 -14.21 -22.06
CA GLU A 214 23.41 -13.71 -23.33
C GLU A 214 23.07 -14.62 -24.52
N HIS A 215 22.97 -15.94 -24.28
CA HIS A 215 22.63 -16.94 -25.29
C HIS A 215 21.12 -17.26 -25.39
N GLY A 216 20.29 -16.73 -24.49
CA GLY A 216 18.82 -16.90 -24.52
C GLY A 216 18.27 -18.28 -24.13
N ASP A 217 19.12 -19.20 -23.64
CA ASP A 217 18.74 -20.60 -23.41
C ASP A 217 17.92 -20.85 -22.13
N TYR A 218 17.81 -19.87 -21.24
CA TYR A 218 17.13 -20.03 -19.95
C TYR A 218 15.83 -19.23 -19.86
N LYS A 219 14.78 -19.88 -19.34
CA LYS A 219 13.54 -19.23 -18.95
C LYS A 219 13.69 -18.67 -17.53
N THR A 220 13.35 -17.40 -17.37
CA THR A 220 13.51 -16.68 -16.10
C THR A 220 12.19 -16.10 -15.62
N ALA A 221 12.03 -16.06 -14.30
CA ALA A 221 10.89 -15.43 -13.64
C ALA A 221 11.37 -14.56 -12.48
N SER A 222 10.46 -13.74 -11.96
CA SER A 222 10.63 -13.05 -10.68
C SER A 222 9.42 -13.26 -9.78
N VAL A 223 9.65 -13.19 -8.48
CA VAL A 223 8.59 -13.28 -7.47
C VAL A 223 8.92 -12.34 -6.31
N LEU A 224 7.92 -11.58 -5.89
CA LEU A 224 8.03 -10.73 -4.70
C LEU A 224 8.08 -11.61 -3.45
N CYS A 225 8.84 -11.17 -2.47
CA CYS A 225 9.05 -11.90 -1.24
C CYS A 225 8.67 -11.06 -0.02
N ARG A 226 8.51 -11.74 1.12
CA ARG A 226 8.41 -11.13 2.45
C ARG A 226 9.66 -11.49 3.24
N LEU A 227 10.05 -10.63 4.18
CA LEU A 227 11.12 -10.95 5.13
C LEU A 227 10.51 -11.42 6.45
N ILE A 228 10.87 -12.62 6.87
CA ILE A 228 10.46 -13.21 8.15
C ILE A 228 11.66 -13.26 9.10
N ARG A 229 11.51 -12.66 10.27
CA ARG A 229 12.52 -12.65 11.33
C ARG A 229 12.75 -14.04 11.91
N HIS A 230 13.82 -14.16 12.72
CA HIS A 230 14.15 -15.41 13.42
C HIS A 230 13.08 -15.88 14.40
N ASP A 231 12.35 -14.97 15.03
CA ASP A 231 11.23 -15.27 15.92
C ASP A 231 9.94 -15.66 15.17
N GLY A 232 9.99 -15.72 13.83
CA GLY A 232 8.86 -16.06 12.98
C GLY A 232 7.94 -14.89 12.64
N THR A 233 8.19 -13.69 13.16
CA THR A 233 7.39 -12.50 12.87
C THR A 233 7.78 -11.87 11.53
N LEU A 234 6.82 -11.14 10.93
CA LEU A 234 7.01 -10.44 9.68
C LEU A 234 7.79 -9.12 9.90
N GLU A 235 8.77 -8.82 9.04
CA GLU A 235 9.44 -7.52 9.03
C GLU A 235 8.54 -6.45 8.39
N MET A 236 7.81 -5.74 9.26
CA MET A 236 6.86 -4.69 8.88
C MET A 236 7.53 -3.41 8.37
N SER A 237 8.86 -3.25 8.51
CA SER A 237 9.56 -2.03 8.10
C SER A 237 9.98 -2.03 6.62
N THR A 238 9.65 -3.05 5.83
CA THR A 238 9.90 -2.99 4.38
C THR A 238 8.82 -2.15 3.68
N PRO A 239 9.16 -1.37 2.63
CA PRO A 239 8.21 -0.50 1.92
C PRO A 239 6.88 -1.16 1.59
N ARG A 240 6.91 -2.36 0.99
CA ARG A 240 5.72 -3.09 0.60
C ARG A 240 4.85 -3.49 1.81
N GLU A 241 5.45 -3.86 2.93
CA GLU A 241 4.71 -4.23 4.15
C GLU A 241 4.14 -3.02 4.88
N VAL A 242 4.83 -1.88 4.87
CA VAL A 242 4.29 -0.59 5.34
C VAL A 242 3.01 -0.24 4.56
N THR A 243 3.03 -0.41 3.24
CA THR A 243 1.88 -0.14 2.37
C THR A 243 0.74 -1.13 2.58
N LEU A 244 1.03 -2.43 2.70
CA LEU A 244 0.02 -3.45 3.00
C LEU A 244 -0.66 -3.17 4.35
N GLY A 245 0.09 -2.71 5.35
CA GLY A 245 -0.49 -2.26 6.61
C GLY A 245 -1.44 -1.06 6.46
N ALA A 246 -1.10 -0.09 5.59
CA ALA A 246 -1.97 1.05 5.29
C ALA A 246 -3.25 0.63 4.55
N LEU A 247 -3.14 -0.27 3.57
CA LEU A 247 -4.28 -0.85 2.85
C LEU A 247 -5.21 -1.62 3.79
N GLN A 248 -4.64 -2.44 4.69
CA GLN A 248 -5.43 -3.18 5.68
C GLN A 248 -6.22 -2.25 6.61
N ARG A 249 -5.63 -1.11 7.02
CA ARG A 249 -6.34 -0.09 7.81
C ARG A 249 -7.47 0.56 7.02
N LEU A 250 -7.25 0.89 5.75
CA LEU A 250 -8.29 1.43 4.88
C LEU A 250 -9.51 0.49 4.83
N GLU A 251 -9.27 -0.80 4.60
CA GLU A 251 -10.33 -1.79 4.51
C GLU A 251 -11.01 -2.03 5.87
N SER A 252 -10.23 -2.23 6.93
CA SER A 252 -10.79 -2.59 8.25
C SER A 252 -11.50 -1.43 8.97
N GLU A 253 -11.04 -0.19 8.79
CA GLU A 253 -11.63 0.98 9.45
C GLU A 253 -12.75 1.61 8.64
N PHE A 254 -12.65 1.60 7.30
CA PHE A 254 -13.58 2.32 6.42
C PHE A 254 -14.38 1.40 5.48
N GLY A 255 -14.01 0.13 5.34
CA GLY A 255 -14.65 -0.78 4.38
C GLY A 255 -14.39 -0.39 2.92
N LEU A 256 -13.26 0.27 2.66
CA LEU A 256 -12.93 0.84 1.36
C LEU A 256 -11.76 0.12 0.70
N LYS A 257 -11.75 0.20 -0.63
CA LYS A 257 -10.64 -0.21 -1.48
C LYS A 257 -10.14 0.96 -2.30
N ILE A 258 -8.85 0.97 -2.59
CA ILE A 258 -8.24 1.96 -3.48
C ILE A 258 -8.12 1.40 -4.89
N LYS A 259 -8.48 2.23 -5.87
CA LYS A 259 -8.09 2.04 -7.27
C LYS A 259 -7.12 3.14 -7.65
N SER A 260 -5.99 2.79 -8.23
CA SER A 260 -4.92 3.75 -8.49
C SER A 260 -4.04 3.39 -9.68
N THR A 261 -3.32 4.39 -10.18
CA THR A 261 -2.29 4.25 -11.22
C THR A 261 -1.19 5.31 -11.02
N PHE A 262 -0.07 5.14 -11.70
CA PHE A 262 1.03 6.09 -11.77
C PHE A 262 1.22 6.62 -13.20
N GLU A 263 1.74 7.84 -13.31
CA GLU A 263 2.21 8.44 -14.56
C GLU A 263 3.74 8.51 -14.48
N ALA A 264 4.45 7.71 -15.27
CA ALA A 264 5.90 7.57 -15.17
C ALA A 264 6.62 8.42 -16.22
N GLU A 265 7.21 9.55 -15.81
CA GLU A 265 8.12 10.31 -16.66
C GLU A 265 9.56 9.84 -16.50
N PHE A 266 10.28 9.68 -17.61
CA PHE A 266 11.69 9.29 -17.65
C PHE A 266 12.35 9.70 -18.97
N ASN A 267 13.68 9.73 -18.98
CA ASN A 267 14.46 10.01 -20.19
C ASN A 267 15.03 8.72 -20.78
N ILE A 268 15.11 8.65 -22.12
CA ILE A 268 15.82 7.61 -22.86
C ILE A 268 17.02 8.23 -23.57
N ILE A 269 18.21 7.64 -23.39
CA ILE A 269 19.48 8.16 -23.91
C ILE A 269 20.17 7.08 -24.75
N ASP A 270 20.65 7.43 -25.93
CA ASP A 270 21.40 6.53 -26.82
C ASP A 270 22.84 6.42 -26.32
N GLN A 271 23.31 5.20 -25.98
CA GLN A 271 24.64 4.98 -25.40
C GLN A 271 25.78 5.23 -26.39
N ARG A 272 25.53 5.03 -27.68
CA ARG A 272 26.55 5.22 -28.72
C ARG A 272 26.82 6.71 -28.93
N THR A 273 25.78 7.54 -28.83
CA THR A 273 25.89 8.98 -29.11
C THR A 273 25.94 9.85 -27.87
N GLY A 274 25.52 9.33 -26.71
CA GLY A 274 25.31 10.10 -25.48
C GLY A 274 24.14 11.09 -25.57
N LYS A 275 23.31 11.01 -26.61
CA LYS A 275 22.23 11.97 -26.88
C LYS A 275 20.87 11.40 -26.51
N ALA A 276 19.97 12.28 -26.09
CA ALA A 276 18.59 11.90 -25.80
C ALA A 276 17.85 11.37 -27.03
N LEU A 277 17.02 10.34 -26.86
CA LEU A 277 16.23 9.75 -27.94
C LEU A 277 15.31 10.78 -28.60
N ALA A 278 15.05 10.60 -29.89
CA ALA A 278 14.18 11.45 -30.72
C ALA A 278 14.58 12.93 -30.82
N HIS A 279 15.60 13.42 -30.09
CA HIS A 279 16.21 14.76 -30.09
C HIS A 279 15.25 15.97 -30.08
N VAL A 280 13.94 15.75 -29.92
CA VAL A 280 12.91 16.77 -30.09
C VAL A 280 12.23 17.03 -28.76
N MET A 281 12.32 18.28 -28.29
CA MET A 281 11.59 18.80 -27.14
C MET A 281 10.21 19.27 -27.58
N LYS A 282 9.25 18.36 -27.67
CA LYS A 282 7.85 18.69 -28.00
C LYS A 282 6.92 17.80 -27.20
N SER A 283 6.39 18.35 -26.11
CA SER A 283 5.38 17.67 -25.30
C SER A 283 4.15 17.33 -26.14
N CYS A 284 3.56 16.16 -25.88
CA CYS A 284 2.41 15.59 -26.59
C CYS A 284 2.60 15.47 -28.11
N SER A 285 3.84 15.39 -28.61
CA SER A 285 4.11 15.23 -30.04
C SER A 285 4.00 13.78 -30.48
N VAL A 286 2.95 13.49 -31.24
CA VAL A 286 2.79 12.20 -31.95
C VAL A 286 3.94 11.96 -32.92
N THR A 287 4.49 13.00 -33.54
CA THR A 287 5.68 12.88 -34.42
C THR A 287 6.93 12.47 -33.65
N ALA A 288 7.15 13.00 -32.44
CA ALA A 288 8.28 12.57 -31.61
C ALA A 288 8.14 11.09 -31.21
N VAL A 289 6.92 10.66 -30.86
CA VAL A 289 6.63 9.23 -30.63
C VAL A 289 6.84 8.40 -31.90
N GLN A 290 6.39 8.87 -33.06
CA GLN A 290 6.59 8.21 -34.36
C GLN A 290 8.09 8.03 -34.68
N ASN A 291 8.93 9.01 -34.36
CA ASN A 291 10.37 8.92 -34.58
C ASN A 291 11.04 7.88 -33.67
N ALA A 292 10.44 7.57 -32.53
CA ALA A 292 10.91 6.57 -31.55
C ALA A 292 10.09 5.25 -31.58
N GLN A 293 9.15 5.10 -32.52
CA GLN A 293 8.08 4.10 -32.44
C GLN A 293 8.59 2.66 -32.34
N ALA A 294 9.64 2.29 -33.09
CA ALA A 294 10.18 0.94 -33.04
C ALA A 294 10.66 0.53 -31.64
N LEU A 295 11.32 1.45 -30.92
CA LEU A 295 11.81 1.20 -29.57
C LEU A 295 10.67 1.23 -28.55
N LEU A 296 9.81 2.26 -28.62
CA LEU A 296 8.72 2.45 -27.66
C LEU A 296 7.69 1.32 -27.76
N MET A 297 7.30 0.89 -28.97
CA MET A 297 6.37 -0.22 -29.14
C MET A 297 6.97 -1.55 -28.69
N SER A 298 8.29 -1.76 -28.90
CA SER A 298 8.97 -2.95 -28.41
C SER A 298 9.08 -2.97 -26.88
N LEU A 299 9.32 -1.81 -26.26
CA LEU A 299 9.29 -1.64 -24.81
C LEU A 299 7.89 -1.95 -24.28
N THR A 300 6.84 -1.40 -24.91
CA THR A 300 5.44 -1.68 -24.51
C THR A 300 5.08 -3.15 -24.59
N LYS A 301 5.50 -3.83 -25.65
CA LYS A 301 5.31 -5.28 -25.78
C LYS A 301 6.04 -6.05 -24.68
N ALA A 302 7.30 -5.71 -24.41
CA ALA A 302 8.09 -6.37 -23.36
C ALA A 302 7.51 -6.16 -21.96
N MET A 303 6.99 -4.96 -21.66
CA MET A 303 6.30 -4.66 -20.41
C MET A 303 5.03 -5.53 -20.25
N SER A 304 4.24 -5.66 -21.31
CA SER A 304 3.03 -6.50 -21.32
C SER A 304 3.34 -7.98 -21.06
N GLU A 305 4.44 -8.51 -21.64
CA GLU A 305 4.89 -9.90 -21.44
C GLU A 305 5.23 -10.25 -19.99
N ILE A 306 5.58 -9.25 -19.16
CA ILE A 306 5.86 -9.42 -17.72
C ILE A 306 4.73 -8.89 -16.83
N GLY A 307 3.56 -8.61 -17.41
CA GLY A 307 2.37 -8.18 -16.67
C GLY A 307 2.35 -6.70 -16.27
N VAL A 308 3.25 -5.86 -16.81
CA VAL A 308 3.16 -4.40 -16.68
C VAL A 308 2.24 -3.87 -17.77
N LYS A 309 1.03 -3.50 -17.37
CA LYS A 309 -0.01 -3.04 -18.29
C LYS A 309 0.05 -1.53 -18.43
N MET A 310 0.34 -1.08 -19.65
CA MET A 310 0.46 0.34 -19.97
C MET A 310 -0.74 0.79 -20.79
N ASP A 311 -1.22 1.99 -20.48
CA ASP A 311 -2.37 2.64 -21.10
C ASP A 311 -1.92 3.53 -22.26
N THR A 312 -1.07 4.53 -21.98
CA THR A 312 -0.64 5.53 -22.96
C THR A 312 0.86 5.80 -22.94
N VAL A 313 1.39 6.28 -24.06
CA VAL A 313 2.73 6.85 -24.18
C VAL A 313 2.64 8.25 -24.77
N ALA A 314 3.34 9.21 -24.17
CA ALA A 314 3.47 10.57 -24.68
C ALA A 314 4.94 11.00 -24.67
N SER A 315 5.32 11.87 -25.62
CA SER A 315 6.55 12.64 -25.49
C SER A 315 6.32 13.79 -24.53
N GLU A 316 7.34 14.12 -23.74
CA GLU A 316 7.28 15.19 -22.75
C GLU A 316 8.15 16.39 -23.15
N HIS A 317 8.19 17.39 -22.27
CA HIS A 317 8.87 18.67 -22.53
C HIS A 317 10.38 18.51 -22.76
N GLY A 318 11.01 17.50 -22.13
CA GLY A 318 12.45 17.31 -22.11
C GLY A 318 13.02 16.48 -23.25
N PRO A 319 14.33 16.59 -23.52
CA PRO A 319 15.00 15.78 -24.52
C PRO A 319 14.88 14.30 -24.19
N GLY A 320 14.34 13.52 -25.13
CA GLY A 320 14.11 12.09 -24.94
C GLY A 320 13.27 11.76 -23.72
N GLN A 321 12.50 12.73 -23.20
CA GLN A 321 11.58 12.55 -22.10
C GLN A 321 10.28 11.95 -22.64
N PHE A 322 9.83 10.89 -22.00
CA PHE A 322 8.55 10.25 -22.29
C PHE A 322 7.78 10.05 -21.00
N GLU A 323 6.47 10.14 -21.09
CA GLU A 323 5.52 9.73 -20.06
C GLU A 323 4.90 8.40 -20.50
N MET A 324 4.91 7.41 -19.61
CA MET A 324 4.16 6.16 -19.78
C MET A 324 3.18 6.00 -18.61
N ASN A 325 1.91 5.83 -18.95
CA ASN A 325 0.84 5.68 -17.96
C ASN A 325 0.45 4.21 -17.85
N PHE A 326 0.10 3.78 -16.63
CA PHE A 326 -0.31 2.40 -16.38
C PHE A 326 -1.82 2.26 -16.30
N ASP A 327 -2.31 1.04 -16.51
CA ASP A 327 -3.71 0.72 -16.23
C ASP A 327 -4.05 0.97 -14.75
N VAL A 328 -5.29 1.40 -14.50
CA VAL A 328 -5.82 1.49 -13.14
C VAL A 328 -5.99 0.09 -12.56
N THR A 329 -5.40 -0.13 -11.38
CA THR A 329 -5.46 -1.40 -10.64
C THR A 329 -5.95 -1.20 -9.20
N GLU A 330 -6.24 -2.29 -8.49
CA GLU A 330 -6.76 -2.26 -7.11
C GLU A 330 -5.66 -2.58 -6.08
N GLY A 331 -5.67 -1.88 -4.94
CA GLY A 331 -4.81 -2.20 -3.81
C GLY A 331 -3.32 -1.98 -4.08
N ILE A 332 -2.49 -3.00 -3.81
CA ILE A 332 -1.02 -2.93 -3.89
C ILE A 332 -0.49 -2.99 -5.33
N GLU A 333 -1.32 -3.46 -6.26
CA GLU A 333 -0.90 -3.88 -7.60
C GLU A 333 -0.33 -2.71 -8.43
N ALA A 334 -0.87 -1.50 -8.25
CA ALA A 334 -0.37 -0.28 -8.90
C ALA A 334 1.09 0.02 -8.50
N ALA A 335 1.41 -0.14 -7.22
CA ALA A 335 2.76 0.11 -6.72
C ALA A 335 3.73 -0.99 -7.16
N ASP A 336 3.31 -2.26 -7.11
CA ASP A 336 4.10 -3.41 -7.58
C ASP A 336 4.41 -3.29 -9.09
N MET A 337 3.42 -2.90 -9.90
CA MET A 337 3.56 -2.71 -11.35
C MET A 337 4.49 -1.54 -11.69
N ALA A 338 4.32 -0.40 -11.04
CA ALA A 338 5.15 0.78 -11.29
C ALA A 338 6.61 0.58 -10.83
N ALA A 339 6.82 -0.16 -9.73
CA ALA A 339 8.16 -0.54 -9.29
C ALA A 339 8.83 -1.49 -10.30
N GLU A 340 8.10 -2.48 -10.81
CA GLU A 340 8.59 -3.38 -11.87
C GLU A 340 8.98 -2.61 -13.13
N PHE A 341 8.15 -1.66 -13.57
CA PHE A 341 8.39 -0.89 -14.78
C PHE A 341 9.76 -0.19 -14.76
N LYS A 342 10.14 0.41 -13.63
CA LYS A 342 11.43 1.12 -13.51
C LYS A 342 12.61 0.21 -13.81
N VAL A 343 12.64 -0.98 -13.21
CA VAL A 343 13.73 -1.95 -13.39
C VAL A 343 13.65 -2.62 -14.76
N ALA A 344 12.46 -3.05 -15.17
CA ALA A 344 12.28 -3.77 -16.42
C ALA A 344 12.54 -2.89 -17.65
N SER A 345 12.18 -1.60 -17.60
CA SER A 345 12.50 -0.64 -18.66
C SER A 345 14.00 -0.42 -18.78
N TYR A 346 14.74 -0.34 -17.67
CA TYR A 346 16.20 -0.28 -17.69
C TYR A 346 16.80 -1.53 -18.35
N VAL A 347 16.46 -2.72 -17.89
CA VAL A 347 16.97 -3.99 -18.44
C VAL A 347 16.67 -4.09 -19.94
N PHE A 348 15.46 -3.75 -20.35
CA PHE A 348 15.06 -3.76 -21.75
C PHE A 348 15.86 -2.75 -22.59
N LEU A 349 15.88 -1.48 -22.17
CA LEU A 349 16.53 -0.40 -22.92
C LEU A 349 18.05 -0.63 -23.01
N LYS A 350 18.67 -1.11 -21.93
CA LYS A 350 20.09 -1.48 -21.89
C LYS A 350 20.41 -2.55 -22.94
N SER A 351 19.56 -3.58 -23.06
CA SER A 351 19.70 -4.63 -24.08
C SER A 351 19.58 -4.12 -25.52
N LYS A 352 19.07 -2.89 -25.71
CA LYS A 352 18.91 -2.22 -27.01
C LYS A 352 19.94 -1.11 -27.25
N GLY A 353 20.92 -0.92 -26.36
CA GLY A 353 21.92 0.14 -26.47
C GLY A 353 21.43 1.52 -26.02
N TYR A 354 20.42 1.56 -25.15
CA TYR A 354 19.87 2.79 -24.58
C TYR A 354 19.93 2.74 -23.04
N ASP A 355 20.06 3.89 -22.40
CA ASP A 355 19.86 4.02 -20.95
C ASP A 355 18.48 4.62 -20.67
N ALA A 356 17.82 4.09 -19.62
CA ALA A 356 16.64 4.68 -19.02
C ALA A 356 17.08 5.50 -17.81
N SER A 357 16.62 6.75 -17.68
CA SER A 357 16.90 7.57 -16.50
C SER A 357 15.62 8.10 -15.88
N PHE A 358 15.36 7.67 -14.64
CA PHE A 358 14.30 8.18 -13.77
C PHE A 358 14.80 9.31 -12.85
N MET A 359 16.02 9.81 -13.08
CA MET A 359 16.54 10.96 -12.36
C MET A 359 15.59 12.14 -12.53
N THR A 360 15.25 12.81 -11.43
CA THR A 360 14.20 13.84 -11.45
C THR A 360 14.59 15.03 -12.30
N ARG A 361 15.82 15.51 -12.18
CA ARG A 361 16.37 16.56 -13.04
C ARG A 361 17.63 16.01 -13.69
N LEU A 362 17.56 15.72 -14.98
CA LEU A 362 18.70 15.21 -15.75
C LEU A 362 19.52 16.32 -16.43
N TYR A 363 18.89 17.43 -16.81
CA TYR A 363 19.54 18.52 -17.53
C TYR A 363 19.51 19.82 -16.72
N PRO A 364 20.60 20.62 -16.75
CA PRO A 364 20.71 21.82 -15.93
C PRO A 364 19.67 22.90 -16.32
N ASP A 365 19.30 23.04 -17.60
CA ASP A 365 18.66 24.29 -18.06
C ASP A 365 17.56 24.16 -19.12
N GLN A 366 16.55 23.31 -18.90
CA GLN A 366 15.46 23.15 -19.88
C GLN A 366 14.05 23.13 -19.29
N GLY A 367 13.89 23.40 -18.00
CA GLY A 367 12.57 23.39 -17.34
C GLY A 367 11.89 22.01 -17.32
N CYS A 368 12.63 20.95 -17.67
CA CYS A 368 12.11 19.59 -17.77
C CYS A 368 12.60 18.78 -16.57
N ALA A 369 11.66 18.18 -15.85
CA ALA A 369 11.93 17.32 -14.73
C ALA A 369 10.93 16.18 -14.73
N ASN A 370 11.38 14.99 -14.34
CA ASN A 370 10.58 13.78 -14.31
C ASN A 370 9.74 13.69 -13.03
N GLY A 371 8.42 13.78 -13.21
CA GLY A 371 7.40 13.46 -12.23
C GLY A 371 6.98 11.99 -12.24
N PHE A 372 6.34 11.58 -11.14
CA PHE A 372 5.79 10.22 -11.02
C PHE A 372 4.36 10.26 -10.45
N HIS A 373 3.48 11.05 -11.07
CA HIS A 373 2.20 11.42 -10.49
C HIS A 373 1.38 10.18 -10.09
N PHE A 374 0.69 10.28 -8.95
CA PHE A 374 -0.10 9.18 -8.41
C PHE A 374 -1.58 9.53 -8.43
N ASN A 375 -2.35 8.84 -9.27
CA ASN A 375 -3.78 9.04 -9.43
C ASN A 375 -4.53 7.97 -8.65
N PHE A 376 -5.53 8.36 -7.85
CA PHE A 376 -6.27 7.39 -7.06
C PHE A 376 -7.71 7.81 -6.73
N SER A 377 -8.55 6.80 -6.52
CA SER A 377 -9.93 6.92 -6.06
C SER A 377 -10.25 5.82 -5.05
N LEU A 378 -11.27 6.02 -4.23
CA LEU A 378 -11.68 5.09 -3.18
C LEU A 378 -13.10 4.57 -3.44
N TRP A 379 -13.30 3.27 -3.19
CA TRP A 379 -14.51 2.55 -3.57
C TRP A 379 -15.04 1.73 -2.41
N ASP A 380 -16.35 1.77 -2.20
CA ASP A 380 -17.02 0.92 -1.22
C ASP A 380 -17.32 -0.49 -1.79
N SER A 381 -17.82 -1.39 -0.92
CA SER A 381 -18.17 -2.76 -1.30
C SER A 381 -19.28 -2.87 -2.36
N ASN A 382 -20.02 -1.80 -2.61
CA ASN A 382 -21.07 -1.73 -3.64
C ASN A 382 -20.54 -1.19 -4.97
N GLY A 383 -19.23 -0.91 -5.06
CA GLY A 383 -18.61 -0.34 -6.25
C GLY A 383 -18.93 1.16 -6.43
N ARG A 384 -19.28 1.88 -5.36
CA ARG A 384 -19.47 3.34 -5.42
C ARG A 384 -18.18 4.06 -5.10
N ASN A 385 -17.83 5.03 -5.93
CA ASN A 385 -16.73 5.95 -5.67
C ASN A 385 -17.11 6.89 -4.51
N VAL A 386 -16.40 6.80 -3.38
CA VAL A 386 -16.75 7.57 -2.18
C VAL A 386 -16.27 9.03 -2.21
N PHE A 387 -15.45 9.42 -3.18
CA PHE A 387 -15.11 10.82 -3.41
C PHE A 387 -16.18 11.58 -4.19
N ALA A 388 -17.04 10.89 -4.93
CA ALA A 388 -18.02 11.53 -5.80
C ALA A 388 -19.26 12.01 -5.03
N ASP A 389 -19.63 13.28 -5.22
CA ASP A 389 -20.96 13.82 -4.91
C ASP A 389 -21.43 14.74 -6.05
N PRO A 390 -22.36 14.29 -6.91
CA PRO A 390 -22.84 15.08 -8.05
C PRO A 390 -23.45 16.44 -7.69
N LYS A 391 -23.88 16.63 -6.43
CA LYS A 391 -24.53 17.86 -5.96
C LYS A 391 -23.53 18.91 -5.48
N ASP A 392 -22.32 18.50 -5.12
CA ASP A 392 -21.26 19.43 -4.72
C ASP A 392 -20.74 20.24 -5.93
N PRO A 393 -20.39 21.53 -5.77
CA PRO A 393 -19.82 22.34 -6.86
C PRO A 393 -18.56 21.75 -7.49
N TYR A 394 -17.73 21.08 -6.69
CA TYR A 394 -16.50 20.41 -7.14
C TYR A 394 -16.69 18.92 -7.37
N LYS A 395 -17.93 18.44 -7.32
CA LYS A 395 -18.29 17.01 -7.37
C LYS A 395 -17.66 16.18 -6.25
N LEU A 396 -17.18 16.82 -5.18
CA LEU A 396 -16.43 16.19 -4.10
C LEU A 396 -17.32 15.99 -2.87
N SER A 397 -17.44 14.74 -2.43
CA SER A 397 -18.20 14.38 -1.23
C SER A 397 -17.57 14.95 0.05
N SER A 398 -18.35 14.99 1.14
CA SER A 398 -17.82 15.33 2.47
C SER A 398 -16.65 14.42 2.88
N PHE A 399 -16.70 13.13 2.54
CA PHE A 399 -15.59 12.20 2.79
C PHE A 399 -14.35 12.61 2.00
N GLY A 400 -14.51 12.89 0.69
CA GLY A 400 -13.41 13.34 -0.17
C GLY A 400 -12.81 14.67 0.27
N ARG A 401 -13.63 15.59 0.79
CA ARG A 401 -13.16 16.86 1.36
C ARG A 401 -12.24 16.65 2.56
N HIS A 402 -12.65 15.82 3.52
CA HIS A 402 -11.81 15.49 4.68
C HIS A 402 -10.54 14.72 4.29
N TRP A 403 -10.65 13.80 3.34
CA TRP A 403 -9.49 13.08 2.80
C TRP A 403 -8.45 14.04 2.23
N LEU A 404 -8.89 14.95 1.35
CA LEU A 404 -8.01 15.93 0.71
C LEU A 404 -7.44 16.93 1.72
N ALA A 405 -8.20 17.30 2.75
CA ALA A 405 -7.71 18.12 3.86
C ALA A 405 -6.58 17.41 4.65
N GLY A 406 -6.70 16.10 4.87
CA GLY A 406 -5.61 15.27 5.43
C GLY A 406 -4.37 15.28 4.56
N MET A 407 -4.54 15.10 3.26
CA MET A 407 -3.44 15.20 2.28
C MET A 407 -2.72 16.55 2.35
N LEU A 408 -3.46 17.67 2.43
CA LEU A 408 -2.87 19.00 2.60
C LEU A 408 -2.12 19.15 3.93
N ALA A 409 -2.70 18.67 5.03
CA ALA A 409 -2.07 18.75 6.35
C ALA A 409 -0.71 18.05 6.39
N HIS A 410 -0.60 16.90 5.73
CA HIS A 410 0.59 16.05 5.70
C HIS A 410 1.50 16.29 4.48
N ALA A 411 1.11 17.11 3.51
CA ALA A 411 1.87 17.31 2.27
C ALA A 411 3.35 17.66 2.50
N PRO A 412 3.71 18.56 3.44
CA PRO A 412 5.11 18.85 3.72
C PRO A 412 5.92 17.63 4.19
N ALA A 413 5.35 16.77 5.02
CA ALA A 413 6.01 15.56 5.50
C ALA A 413 6.08 14.48 4.40
N MET A 414 5.00 14.36 3.60
CA MET A 414 4.96 13.48 2.44
C MET A 414 6.03 13.83 1.41
N THR A 415 6.44 15.10 1.28
CA THR A 415 7.50 15.52 0.34
C THR A 415 8.79 14.71 0.53
N ALA A 416 9.20 14.40 1.76
CA ALA A 416 10.40 13.60 2.01
C ALA A 416 10.31 12.17 1.45
N ILE A 417 9.11 11.59 1.45
CA ILE A 417 8.85 10.22 0.96
C ILE A 417 8.65 10.21 -0.56
N CYS A 418 7.88 11.17 -1.07
CA CYS A 418 7.53 11.30 -2.48
C CYS A 418 8.69 11.86 -3.34
N SER A 419 9.60 12.62 -2.74
CA SER A 419 10.75 13.24 -3.40
C SER A 419 12.01 12.95 -2.57
N PRO A 420 12.50 11.70 -2.57
CA PRO A 420 13.37 11.21 -1.52
C PRO A 420 14.86 11.45 -1.75
N THR A 421 15.25 12.28 -2.72
CA THR A 421 16.66 12.58 -3.02
C THR A 421 16.91 14.07 -3.18
N ILE A 422 18.17 14.50 -3.04
CA ILE A 422 18.58 15.90 -3.25
C ILE A 422 18.17 16.39 -4.64
N ASN A 423 18.40 15.56 -5.67
CA ASN A 423 18.02 15.89 -7.05
C ASN A 423 16.51 16.10 -7.23
N CYS A 424 15.66 15.46 -6.42
CA CYS A 424 14.21 15.67 -6.50
C CYS A 424 13.79 17.11 -6.19
N TYR A 425 14.54 17.82 -5.33
CA TYR A 425 14.23 19.21 -4.96
C TYR A 425 14.60 20.21 -6.04
N ARG A 426 15.27 19.79 -7.13
CA ARG A 426 15.41 20.58 -8.36
C ARG A 426 14.13 20.65 -9.20
N ARG A 427 13.11 19.85 -8.85
CA ARG A 427 11.75 19.88 -9.44
C ARG A 427 10.76 20.61 -8.54
N ILE A 428 10.87 20.47 -7.22
CA ILE A 428 9.95 21.16 -6.31
C ILE A 428 10.16 22.67 -6.43
N CYS A 429 9.08 23.45 -6.36
CA CYS A 429 9.13 24.90 -6.53
C CYS A 429 9.58 25.39 -7.91
N THR A 430 9.48 24.56 -8.97
CA THR A 430 9.68 24.97 -10.37
C THR A 430 8.36 24.98 -11.15
N PRO A 431 8.28 25.64 -12.33
CA PRO A 431 7.07 25.60 -13.18
C PRO A 431 6.61 24.17 -13.44
N TYR A 432 5.28 23.97 -13.52
CA TYR A 432 4.61 22.68 -13.75
C TYR A 432 4.82 21.61 -12.67
N ALA A 433 5.53 21.92 -11.58
CA ALA A 433 5.70 21.06 -10.43
C ALA A 433 5.10 21.67 -9.15
N PRO A 434 4.69 20.82 -8.18
CA PRO A 434 4.20 21.28 -6.88
C PRO A 434 5.15 22.27 -6.19
N SER A 435 4.59 23.41 -5.81
CA SER A 435 5.30 24.47 -5.07
C SER A 435 4.64 24.77 -3.72
N TYR A 436 3.31 24.66 -3.65
CA TYR A 436 2.52 25.04 -2.49
C TYR A 436 1.74 23.86 -1.94
N VAL A 437 1.42 23.88 -0.66
CA VAL A 437 0.47 22.97 -0.05
C VAL A 437 -0.92 23.42 -0.47
N ASN A 438 -1.39 23.02 -1.65
CA ASN A 438 -2.68 23.46 -2.20
C ASN A 438 -3.36 22.35 -3.01
N TRP A 439 -4.62 22.61 -3.37
CA TRP A 439 -5.41 21.76 -4.23
C TRP A 439 -6.27 22.62 -5.16
N SER A 440 -6.68 22.06 -6.29
CA SER A 440 -7.62 22.72 -7.20
C SER A 440 -8.25 21.73 -8.20
N PRO A 441 -9.51 21.94 -8.61
CA PRO A 441 -10.11 21.21 -9.73
C PRO A 441 -9.39 21.51 -11.04
N GLU A 442 -8.99 20.46 -11.76
CA GLU A 442 -8.43 20.53 -13.12
C GLU A 442 -7.22 21.49 -13.33
N ASN A 443 -6.52 21.86 -12.26
CA ASN A 443 -5.34 22.74 -12.34
C ASN A 443 -4.03 21.96 -12.15
N ARG A 444 -3.20 21.92 -13.21
CA ARG A 444 -1.89 21.26 -13.23
C ARG A 444 -0.82 21.93 -12.38
N GLU A 445 -1.03 23.16 -11.91
CA GLU A 445 -0.12 23.87 -11.00
C GLU A 445 -0.40 23.55 -9.52
N SER A 446 -1.53 22.90 -9.22
CA SER A 446 -1.85 22.50 -7.85
C SER A 446 -1.11 21.22 -7.45
N THR A 447 -0.83 21.08 -6.15
CA THR A 447 -0.15 19.89 -5.61
C THR A 447 -1.04 18.67 -5.61
N PHE A 448 -2.30 18.85 -5.22
CA PHE A 448 -3.35 17.85 -5.36
C PHE A 448 -4.39 18.33 -6.35
N ARG A 449 -4.41 17.71 -7.52
CA ARG A 449 -5.38 18.06 -8.55
C ARG A 449 -6.59 17.16 -8.42
N LEU A 450 -7.76 17.78 -8.29
CA LEU A 450 -9.04 17.07 -8.29
C LEU A 450 -9.49 16.90 -9.74
N LYS A 451 -9.69 15.64 -10.15
CA LYS A 451 -10.10 15.29 -11.52
C LYS A 451 -11.48 14.68 -11.51
N THR A 452 -12.32 15.14 -12.44
CA THR A 452 -13.70 14.64 -12.60
C THR A 452 -13.90 14.11 -14.00
N GLU A 453 -14.12 12.81 -14.11
CA GLU A 453 -14.42 12.12 -15.35
C GLU A 453 -15.92 12.10 -15.66
N PRO A 454 -16.29 11.83 -16.93
CA PRO A 454 -17.67 11.53 -17.31
C PRO A 454 -18.31 10.49 -16.38
N GLY A 455 -19.58 10.69 -16.04
CA GLY A 455 -20.28 9.84 -15.06
C GLY A 455 -20.06 10.24 -13.59
N ASN A 456 -19.42 11.38 -13.33
CA ASN A 456 -19.06 11.87 -11.99
C ASN A 456 -18.06 10.96 -11.24
N ASN A 457 -17.18 10.28 -11.98
CA ASN A 457 -16.07 9.58 -11.34
C ASN A 457 -15.03 10.61 -10.90
N VAL A 458 -14.74 10.65 -9.61
CA VAL A 458 -13.81 11.60 -9.02
C VAL A 458 -12.55 10.88 -8.56
N PHE A 459 -11.40 11.41 -8.92
CA PHE A 459 -10.12 10.93 -8.43
C PHE A 459 -9.18 12.11 -8.13
N ILE A 460 -8.18 11.84 -7.30
CA ILE A 460 -7.19 12.83 -6.88
C ILE A 460 -5.86 12.43 -7.50
N GLU A 461 -5.21 13.39 -8.14
CA GLU A 461 -3.85 13.29 -8.63
C GLU A 461 -2.90 13.94 -7.61
N ASN A 462 -2.07 13.12 -6.97
CA ASN A 462 -0.97 13.58 -6.13
C ASN A 462 0.26 13.82 -7.01
N ARG A 463 0.67 15.09 -7.14
CA ARG A 463 1.73 15.53 -8.05
C ARG A 463 3.10 15.65 -7.37
N ILE A 464 3.16 15.48 -6.04
CA ILE A 464 4.42 15.54 -5.26
C ILE A 464 5.44 14.52 -5.77
N PRO A 465 5.08 13.23 -6.02
CA PRO A 465 6.06 12.22 -6.35
C PRO A 465 6.95 12.57 -7.54
N SER A 466 8.24 12.39 -7.34
CA SER A 466 9.26 12.49 -8.37
C SER A 466 9.64 11.09 -8.88
N SER A 467 10.25 10.97 -10.06
CA SER A 467 10.57 9.65 -10.65
C SER A 467 11.53 8.76 -9.85
N LEU A 468 12.27 9.35 -8.91
CA LEU A 468 13.09 8.61 -7.95
C LEU A 468 12.33 8.13 -6.70
N CYS A 469 11.02 8.35 -6.62
CA CYS A 469 10.22 7.87 -5.50
C CYS A 469 10.16 6.33 -5.42
N ASN A 470 9.91 5.83 -4.22
CA ASN A 470 9.46 4.46 -4.00
C ASN A 470 7.92 4.44 -4.08
N THR A 471 7.38 3.72 -5.07
CA THR A 471 5.95 3.70 -5.39
C THR A 471 5.09 3.11 -4.28
N HIS A 472 5.60 2.11 -3.54
CA HIS A 472 4.93 1.56 -2.36
C HIS A 472 4.77 2.62 -1.27
N LEU A 473 5.82 3.39 -1.01
CA LEU A 473 5.79 4.43 0.02
C LEU A 473 4.91 5.62 -0.36
N VAL A 474 4.84 5.99 -1.64
CA VAL A 474 3.89 6.99 -2.14
C VAL A 474 2.45 6.58 -1.88
N LEU A 475 2.11 5.32 -2.17
CA LEU A 475 0.79 4.76 -1.86
C LEU A 475 0.54 4.76 -0.35
N ALA A 476 1.52 4.33 0.46
CA ALA A 476 1.38 4.25 1.91
C ALA A 476 1.12 5.63 2.56
N CYS A 477 1.94 6.63 2.24
CA CYS A 477 1.81 7.97 2.83
C CYS A 477 0.53 8.67 2.36
N THR A 478 0.10 8.43 1.12
CA THR A 478 -1.18 8.95 0.59
C THR A 478 -2.37 8.39 1.37
N LEU A 479 -2.40 7.07 1.60
CA LEU A 479 -3.44 6.41 2.38
C LEU A 479 -3.48 6.91 3.83
N VAL A 480 -2.32 6.97 4.48
CA VAL A 480 -2.22 7.41 5.88
C VAL A 480 -2.68 8.85 6.05
N ALA A 481 -2.21 9.76 5.19
CA ALA A 481 -2.58 11.18 5.24
C ALA A 481 -4.08 11.39 5.04
N GLY A 482 -4.66 10.72 4.03
CA GLY A 482 -6.08 10.83 3.75
C GLY A 482 -6.97 10.26 4.86
N MET A 483 -6.62 9.08 5.38
CA MET A 483 -7.35 8.48 6.51
C MET A 483 -7.33 9.38 7.75
N ASP A 484 -6.19 10.02 8.05
CA ASP A 484 -6.12 10.97 9.16
C ASP A 484 -7.08 12.15 8.99
N GLY A 485 -7.12 12.74 7.78
CA GLY A 485 -8.04 13.84 7.47
C GLY A 485 -9.49 13.48 7.74
N VAL A 486 -9.89 12.26 7.36
CA VAL A 486 -11.23 11.70 7.64
C VAL A 486 -11.45 11.49 9.15
N ARG A 487 -10.49 10.87 9.86
CA ARG A 487 -10.61 10.61 11.32
C ARG A 487 -10.78 11.90 12.11
N ARG A 488 -10.03 12.94 11.76
CA ARG A 488 -10.04 14.24 12.42
C ARG A 488 -11.09 15.21 11.85
N GLN A 489 -11.81 14.82 10.80
CA GLN A 489 -12.77 15.65 10.08
C GLN A 489 -12.19 17.02 9.70
N LEU A 490 -10.96 17.03 9.18
CA LEU A 490 -10.25 18.27 8.87
C LEU A 490 -11.02 19.08 7.81
N PRO A 491 -11.18 20.40 8.00
CA PRO A 491 -11.83 21.24 7.01
C PRO A 491 -10.93 21.38 5.77
N LEU A 492 -11.53 21.22 4.59
CA LEU A 492 -10.85 21.51 3.34
C LEU A 492 -10.87 23.03 3.08
N PRO A 493 -9.72 23.71 2.97
CA PRO A 493 -9.68 25.11 2.55
C PRO A 493 -10.19 25.27 1.12
N GLU A 494 -10.52 26.49 0.72
CA GLU A 494 -10.90 26.79 -0.65
C GLU A 494 -9.73 26.49 -1.63
N PRO A 495 -10.02 26.18 -2.90
CA PRO A 495 -8.99 25.92 -3.90
C PRO A 495 -7.95 27.06 -3.95
N LEU A 496 -6.67 26.70 -3.96
CA LEU A 496 -5.53 27.63 -4.02
C LEU A 496 -5.44 28.67 -2.88
N GLU A 497 -6.23 28.56 -1.81
CA GLU A 497 -6.26 29.53 -0.71
C GLU A 497 -4.93 29.63 0.06
N THR A 498 -4.21 28.50 0.16
CA THR A 498 -3.01 28.38 0.99
C THR A 498 -1.75 28.78 0.23
N SER A 499 -0.98 29.67 0.84
CA SER A 499 0.33 30.13 0.38
C SER A 499 1.51 29.36 1.02
N LYS A 500 1.22 28.32 1.81
CA LYS A 500 2.27 27.53 2.48
C LYS A 500 3.09 26.80 1.43
N VAL A 501 4.40 27.01 1.42
CA VAL A 501 5.33 26.39 0.47
C VAL A 501 5.71 24.98 0.94
N LEU A 502 5.89 24.05 -0.01
CA LEU A 502 6.47 22.74 0.28
C LEU A 502 7.95 22.88 0.69
N PRO A 503 8.52 21.93 1.45
CA PRO A 503 9.94 21.96 1.79
C PRO A 503 10.82 22.01 0.53
N SER A 504 11.71 23.00 0.46
CA SER A 504 12.55 23.26 -0.71
C SER A 504 13.85 22.46 -0.75
N THR A 505 14.15 21.69 0.29
CA THR A 505 15.35 20.84 0.37
C THR A 505 15.03 19.53 1.09
N LEU A 506 15.82 18.48 0.81
CA LEU A 506 15.68 17.18 1.46
C LEU A 506 15.78 17.29 2.98
N ASP A 507 16.75 18.04 3.50
CA ASP A 507 16.93 18.21 4.95
C ASP A 507 15.69 18.82 5.63
N LYS A 508 15.11 19.88 5.05
CA LYS A 508 13.87 20.49 5.55
C LYS A 508 12.71 19.50 5.49
N ALA A 509 12.58 18.72 4.42
CA ALA A 509 11.52 17.75 4.28
C ALA A 509 11.63 16.62 5.33
N LEU A 510 12.85 16.14 5.60
CA LEU A 510 13.10 15.13 6.62
C LEU A 510 12.75 15.64 8.03
N ALA A 511 13.13 16.88 8.35
CA ALA A 511 12.78 17.49 9.63
C ALA A 511 11.25 17.62 9.82
N VAL A 512 10.53 17.96 8.74
CA VAL A 512 9.07 18.04 8.78
C VAL A 512 8.42 16.65 8.87
N LEU A 513 8.99 15.62 8.22
CA LEU A 513 8.55 14.25 8.38
C LEU A 513 8.67 13.77 9.83
N GLU A 514 9.81 14.02 10.48
CA GLU A 514 10.02 13.66 11.90
C GLU A 514 9.05 14.39 12.84
N ALA A 515 8.74 15.66 12.55
CA ALA A 515 7.80 16.45 13.33
C ALA A 515 6.34 15.99 13.16
N ASP A 516 6.01 15.36 12.03
CA ASP A 516 4.69 14.81 11.74
C ASP A 516 4.51 13.44 12.40
N THR A 517 4.26 13.47 13.71
CA THR A 517 4.07 12.25 14.51
C THR A 517 2.88 11.41 14.09
N ILE A 518 1.85 12.00 13.47
CA ILE A 518 0.69 11.25 12.98
C ILE A 518 1.09 10.39 11.78
N LEU A 519 1.71 11.01 10.77
CA LEU A 519 2.17 10.30 9.58
C LEU A 519 3.25 9.28 9.97
N SER A 520 4.20 9.69 10.81
CA SER A 520 5.33 8.85 11.22
C SER A 520 4.91 7.63 12.03
N ASP A 521 3.97 7.78 12.97
CA ASP A 521 3.49 6.66 13.78
C ASP A 521 2.71 5.65 12.94
N ALA A 522 1.93 6.13 11.97
CA ALA A 522 1.11 5.29 11.11
C ALA A 522 1.90 4.59 9.99
N LEU A 523 2.97 5.19 9.48
CA LEU A 523 3.96 4.50 8.61
C LEU A 523 4.85 3.54 9.42
N GLY A 524 5.00 3.80 10.72
CA GLY A 524 5.79 3.01 11.66
C GLY A 524 7.07 3.75 12.05
N LYS A 525 7.21 4.05 13.35
CA LYS A 525 8.37 4.79 13.91
C LYS A 525 9.71 4.20 13.50
N LYS A 526 9.84 2.88 13.57
CA LYS A 526 11.07 2.18 13.15
C LYS A 526 11.40 2.49 11.69
N PHE A 527 10.42 2.35 10.80
CA PHE A 527 10.62 2.63 9.37
C PHE A 527 11.02 4.10 9.15
N VAL A 528 10.31 5.07 9.71
CA VAL A 528 10.60 6.49 9.49
C VAL A 528 11.97 6.88 10.04
N ASN A 529 12.30 6.45 11.26
CA ASN A 529 13.62 6.73 11.85
C ASN A 529 14.75 6.18 10.96
N MET A 530 14.57 4.96 10.44
CA MET A 530 15.56 4.34 9.56
C MET A 530 15.63 5.05 8.20
N PHE A 531 14.49 5.41 7.61
CA PHE A 531 14.44 6.17 6.37
C PHE A 531 15.18 7.51 6.52
N VAL A 532 14.84 8.29 7.54
CA VAL A 532 15.44 9.61 7.77
C VAL A 532 16.94 9.50 7.99
N HIS A 533 17.37 8.53 8.78
CA HIS A 533 18.78 8.33 9.04
C HIS A 533 19.55 7.89 7.77
N ASN A 534 19.00 6.97 6.98
CA ASN A 534 19.58 6.59 5.69
C ASN A 534 19.78 7.82 4.78
N LYS A 535 18.78 8.69 4.66
CA LYS A 535 18.87 9.91 3.84
C LYS A 535 19.89 10.91 4.36
N ARG A 536 19.99 11.09 5.68
CA ARG A 536 21.01 11.97 6.27
C ARG A 536 22.42 11.45 6.03
N THR A 537 22.66 10.17 6.27
CA THR A 537 24.01 9.59 6.23
C THR A 537 24.51 9.32 4.82
N PHE A 538 23.68 8.78 3.93
CA PHE A 538 24.16 8.40 2.60
C PHE A 538 23.99 9.49 1.55
N GLU A 539 23.02 10.39 1.72
CA GLU A 539 22.76 11.45 0.74
C GLU A 539 23.21 12.81 1.26
N LEU A 540 22.67 13.30 2.37
CA LEU A 540 23.01 14.66 2.84
C LEU A 540 24.50 14.78 3.23
N GLU A 541 25.06 13.82 3.98
CA GLU A 541 26.48 13.86 4.36
C GLU A 541 27.44 13.73 3.18
N GLU A 542 27.13 12.87 2.19
CA GLU A 542 27.91 12.77 0.94
C GLU A 542 27.98 14.12 0.24
N PHE A 543 26.83 14.81 0.11
CA PHE A 543 26.73 16.04 -0.66
C PHE A 543 27.20 17.31 0.07
N LYS A 544 27.44 17.26 1.39
CA LYS A 544 28.10 18.37 2.12
C LYS A 544 29.46 18.71 1.54
N GLY A 545 30.20 17.72 1.02
CA GLY A 545 31.50 17.92 0.38
C GLY A 545 31.43 18.68 -0.96
N PHE A 546 30.23 18.87 -1.52
CA PHE A 546 30.01 19.45 -2.84
C PHE A 546 29.27 20.80 -2.81
N GLU A 547 29.04 21.39 -1.63
CA GLU A 547 28.25 22.64 -1.46
C GLU A 547 28.83 23.86 -2.20
N ASN A 548 30.14 23.86 -2.47
CA ASN A 548 30.82 24.97 -3.16
C ASN A 548 30.92 24.76 -4.69
N LEU A 549 30.35 23.68 -5.23
CA LEU A 549 30.35 23.43 -6.68
C LEU A 549 29.38 24.39 -7.39
N SER A 550 29.64 24.65 -8.67
CA SER A 550 28.66 25.29 -9.54
C SER A 550 27.41 24.39 -9.67
N ASP A 551 26.26 24.96 -10.05
CA ASP A 551 25.04 24.17 -10.27
C ASP A 551 25.23 23.05 -11.30
N GLU A 552 26.04 23.28 -12.32
CA GLU A 552 26.35 22.30 -13.38
C GLU A 552 27.23 21.17 -12.85
N ASP A 553 28.28 21.50 -12.09
CA ASP A 553 29.18 20.51 -11.48
C ASP A 553 28.47 19.69 -10.39
N LEU A 554 27.61 20.33 -9.60
CA LEU A 554 26.79 19.65 -8.61
C LEU A 554 25.82 18.68 -9.29
N LEU A 555 25.19 19.08 -10.40
CA LEU A 555 24.35 18.19 -11.19
C LEU A 555 25.15 17.01 -11.78
N ALA A 556 26.40 17.23 -12.20
CA ALA A 556 27.27 16.14 -12.64
C ALA A 556 27.52 15.12 -11.52
N LYS A 557 27.76 15.59 -10.28
CA LYS A 557 27.88 14.72 -9.10
C LYS A 557 26.58 13.99 -8.76
N GLU A 558 25.44 14.67 -8.88
CA GLU A 558 24.14 14.02 -8.75
C GLU A 558 23.93 12.93 -9.81
N LYS A 559 24.40 13.12 -11.05
CA LYS A 559 24.33 12.08 -12.08
C LYS A 559 25.18 10.89 -11.70
N GLU A 560 26.45 11.09 -11.33
CA GLU A 560 27.31 10.00 -10.85
C GLU A 560 26.66 9.23 -9.69
N TYR A 561 25.89 9.91 -8.84
CA TYR A 561 25.26 9.32 -7.67
C TYR A 561 23.93 8.61 -7.95
N TYR A 562 23.06 9.14 -8.83
CA TYR A 562 21.69 8.63 -9.04
C TYR A 562 21.45 7.99 -10.41
N TYR A 563 22.33 8.19 -11.40
CA TYR A 563 22.05 7.83 -12.80
C TYR A 563 22.09 6.33 -13.08
N GLU A 564 23.03 5.61 -12.48
CA GLU A 564 23.30 4.20 -12.81
C GLU A 564 22.43 3.16 -12.06
N TYR A 565 21.56 3.60 -11.16
CA TYR A 565 21.04 2.71 -10.12
C TYR A 565 19.61 2.17 -10.33
N PHE A 566 19.04 2.20 -11.54
CA PHE A 566 17.85 1.40 -11.87
C PHE A 566 18.18 0.29 -12.84
#